data_AF-A0A2J4ZUA2-F1
#
_entry.id   AF-A0A2J4ZUA2-F1
#
_cell.length_a   1.000
_cell.length_b   1.000
_cell.length_c   1.000
_cell.angle_alpha   90.00
_cell.angle_beta   90.00
_cell.angle_gamma   90.00
#
_symmetry.space_group_name_H-M   'P 1'
#
loop_
_entity.id
_entity.type
_entity.pdbx_description
1 polymer ?
#
loop_
_entity_poly.entity_id
_entity_poly.type
_entity_poly.pdbx_seq_one_letter_code
_entity_poly.pdbx_strand_id
1 'polypeptide(L)'
;MSRRFFLYDKNIFFSEGVRSLVDDLAAHDGDCAFSRLDQFSQLINTLRLPKQKEELRWVLCDVDSLPDERFNALYTIKEYYCRENQQLVILLGENNISLFFALHSLLPEASWLLKNESLENFFKFIEGADSMVAKKIFYSRSLINYTRQKWLARDFNNSISS
;
A
#
# COMPACT_ATOMS: atom_id res chain seq x y z
N MET A 1 -9.95 18.69 -0.93
CA MET A 1 -9.74 17.69 0.14
C MET A 1 -8.23 17.55 0.29
N SER A 2 -7.67 17.81 1.47
CA SER A 2 -6.22 17.71 1.68
C SER A 2 -5.79 16.23 1.66
N ARG A 3 -4.56 15.96 1.23
CA ARG A 3 -4.01 14.60 1.17
C ARG A 3 -2.82 14.48 2.12
N ARG A 4 -2.83 13.47 2.98
CA ARG A 4 -1.71 13.16 3.87
C ARG A 4 -1.18 11.77 3.58
N PHE A 5 0.08 11.69 3.21
CA PHE A 5 0.79 10.45 2.95
C PHE A 5 1.63 10.09 4.17
N PHE A 6 1.41 8.90 4.70
CA PHE A 6 2.16 8.30 5.78
C PHE A 6 2.86 7.06 5.25
N LEU A 7 4.19 7.00 5.36
CA LEU A 7 4.97 5.86 4.88
C LEU A 7 5.67 5.15 6.03
N TYR A 8 5.38 3.87 6.20
CA TYR A 8 6.14 2.95 7.04
C TYR A 8 7.04 2.08 6.16
N ASP A 9 8.32 2.45 6.08
CA ASP A 9 9.36 1.72 5.35
C ASP A 9 10.74 1.98 6.02
N LYS A 10 11.53 0.93 6.22
CA LYS A 10 12.91 0.99 6.76
C LYS A 10 13.93 1.40 5.70
N ASN A 11 13.59 1.31 4.42
CA ASN A 11 14.42 1.75 3.32
C ASN A 11 14.29 3.27 3.12
N ILE A 12 15.35 3.98 3.52
CA ILE A 12 15.43 5.44 3.41
C ILE A 12 15.36 5.90 1.95
N PHE A 13 16.06 5.24 1.03
CA PHE A 13 16.07 5.65 -0.38
C PHE A 13 14.71 5.54 -1.05
N PHE A 14 13.99 4.46 -0.76
CA PHE A 14 12.62 4.30 -1.24
C PHE A 14 11.71 5.40 -0.66
N SER A 15 11.86 5.69 0.63
CA SER A 15 11.11 6.75 1.31
C SER A 15 11.34 8.14 0.70
N GLU A 16 12.58 8.47 0.36
CA GLU A 16 12.93 9.72 -0.32
C GLU A 16 12.35 9.79 -1.74
N GLY A 17 12.32 8.67 -2.46
CA GLY A 17 11.65 8.58 -3.76
C GLY A 17 10.15 8.86 -3.66
N VAL A 18 9.47 8.27 -2.66
CA VAL A 18 8.03 8.53 -2.41
C VAL A 18 7.81 9.98 -1.99
N ARG A 19 8.69 10.55 -1.16
CA ARG A 19 8.59 11.98 -0.77
C ARG A 19 8.65 12.90 -1.97
N SER A 20 9.63 12.69 -2.86
CA SER A 20 9.75 13.47 -4.11
C SER A 20 8.49 13.37 -4.96
N LEU A 21 7.90 12.17 -5.07
CA LEU A 21 6.64 11.96 -5.80
C LEU A 21 5.48 12.73 -5.18
N VAL A 22 5.38 12.77 -3.85
CA VAL A 22 4.33 13.51 -3.15
C VAL A 22 4.53 15.02 -3.30
N ASP A 23 5.78 15.50 -3.29
CA ASP A 23 6.10 16.91 -3.54
C ASP A 23 5.71 17.32 -4.96
N ASP A 24 5.95 16.45 -5.96
CA ASP A 24 5.49 16.66 -7.34
C ASP A 24 3.95 16.70 -7.42
N LEU A 25 3.24 15.78 -6.74
CA LEU A 25 1.77 15.81 -6.65
C LEU A 25 1.26 17.11 -6.01
N ALA A 26 1.92 17.58 -4.95
CA ALA A 26 1.56 18.81 -4.26
C ALA A 26 1.64 20.04 -5.18
N ALA A 27 2.66 20.07 -6.05
CA ALA A 27 2.85 21.16 -7.01
C ALA A 27 1.73 21.24 -8.07
N HIS A 28 1.12 20.10 -8.44
CA HIS A 28 0.10 20.04 -9.48
C HIS A 28 -1.33 20.20 -8.93
N ASP A 29 -1.58 19.69 -7.72
CA ASP A 29 -2.93 19.26 -7.34
C ASP A 29 -3.29 19.63 -5.88
N GLY A 30 -2.51 20.54 -5.26
CA GLY A 30 -2.85 21.23 -4.00
C GLY A 30 -2.26 20.62 -2.71
N ASP A 31 -2.91 20.90 -1.56
CA ASP A 31 -2.45 20.61 -0.17
C ASP A 31 -2.21 19.11 0.09
N CYS A 32 -1.02 18.65 -0.27
CA CYS A 32 -0.46 17.34 0.01
C CYS A 32 0.66 17.47 1.03
N ALA A 33 0.76 16.51 1.95
CA ALA A 33 1.93 16.41 2.83
C ALA A 33 2.39 14.97 3.00
N PHE A 34 3.70 14.81 3.20
CA PHE A 34 4.34 13.54 3.45
C PHE A 34 4.84 13.45 4.89
N SER A 35 4.74 12.26 5.49
CA SER A 35 5.27 11.95 6.81
C SER A 35 5.80 10.52 6.85
N ARG A 36 7.01 10.36 7.35
CA ARG A 36 7.60 9.04 7.56
C ARG A 36 7.20 8.51 8.94
N LEU A 37 6.97 7.21 9.01
CA LEU A 37 6.68 6.46 10.23
C LEU A 37 7.88 5.54 10.48
N ASP A 38 8.69 5.85 11.49
CA ASP A 38 9.91 5.12 11.79
C ASP A 38 9.65 3.88 12.66
N GLN A 39 8.54 3.87 13.40
CA GLN A 39 8.19 2.80 14.34
C GLN A 39 6.85 2.17 14.00
N PHE A 40 6.72 0.85 14.22
CA PHE A 40 5.47 0.14 14.01
C PHE A 40 4.34 0.70 14.89
N SER A 41 4.65 1.15 16.11
CA SER A 41 3.70 1.84 16.99
C SER A 41 3.15 3.13 16.36
N GLN A 42 3.97 3.88 15.61
CA GLN A 42 3.51 5.07 14.90
C GLN A 42 2.56 4.71 13.76
N LEU A 43 2.82 3.62 13.03
CA LEU A 43 1.89 3.09 12.02
C LEU A 43 0.53 2.76 12.64
N ILE A 44 0.50 1.97 13.72
CA ILE A 44 -0.75 1.61 14.40
C ILE A 44 -1.47 2.86 14.93
N ASN A 45 -0.73 3.81 15.50
CA ASN A 45 -1.28 5.08 15.95
C ASN A 45 -1.90 5.87 14.80
N THR A 46 -1.29 5.90 13.61
CA THR A 46 -1.85 6.57 12.44
C THR A 46 -3.13 5.89 11.94
N LEU A 47 -3.15 4.55 11.91
CA LEU A 47 -4.31 3.77 11.46
C LEU A 47 -5.55 3.98 12.33
N ARG A 48 -5.36 4.10 13.66
CA ARG A 48 -6.45 4.26 14.63
C ARG A 48 -7.01 5.69 14.76
N LEU A 49 -6.30 6.72 14.27
CA LEU A 49 -6.66 8.12 14.55
C LEU A 49 -8.04 8.48 13.96
N PRO A 50 -8.87 9.21 14.71
CA PRO A 50 -10.16 9.68 14.23
C PRO A 50 -9.99 10.68 13.07
N LYS A 51 -11.00 10.70 12.21
CA LYS A 51 -10.96 11.30 10.87
C LYS A 51 -11.22 12.79 10.92
N GLN A 52 -10.54 13.54 10.05
CA GLN A 52 -10.98 14.87 9.66
C GLN A 52 -11.82 14.75 8.38
N LYS A 53 -12.98 15.43 8.32
CA LYS A 53 -13.95 15.28 7.23
C LYS A 53 -13.39 15.69 5.85
N GLU A 54 -12.38 16.55 5.82
CA GLU A 54 -11.82 17.14 4.59
C GLU A 54 -10.41 16.64 4.26
N GLU A 55 -9.97 15.56 4.90
CA GLU A 55 -8.63 14.98 4.73
C GLU A 55 -8.70 13.53 4.26
N LEU A 56 -8.00 13.20 3.17
CA LEU A 56 -7.78 11.83 2.71
C LEU A 56 -6.39 11.37 3.16
N ARG A 57 -6.34 10.28 3.93
CA ARG A 57 -5.08 9.71 4.40
C ARG A 57 -4.66 8.52 3.56
N TRP A 58 -3.44 8.53 3.09
CA TRP A 58 -2.78 7.41 2.44
C TRP A 58 -1.75 6.83 3.38
N VAL A 59 -1.95 5.58 3.81
CA VAL A 59 -1.03 4.89 4.69
C VAL A 59 -0.34 3.78 3.90
N LEU A 60 0.91 4.02 3.53
CA LEU A 60 1.74 3.09 2.77
C LEU A 60 2.56 2.26 3.78
N CYS A 61 2.45 0.94 3.69
CA CYS A 61 3.09 0.02 4.62
C CYS A 61 3.91 -1.02 3.86
N ASP A 62 5.22 -0.99 4.03
CA ASP A 62 6.13 -1.99 3.47
C ASP A 62 6.15 -3.30 4.27
N VAL A 63 5.91 -4.42 3.57
CA VAL A 63 5.88 -5.75 4.18
C VAL A 63 7.23 -6.17 4.73
N ASP A 64 8.32 -5.83 4.05
CA ASP A 64 9.68 -6.19 4.49
C ASP A 64 10.14 -5.37 5.71
N SER A 65 9.48 -4.25 5.95
CA SER A 65 9.75 -3.38 7.08
C SER A 65 9.04 -3.78 8.36
N LEU A 66 8.04 -4.66 8.28
CA LEU A 66 7.29 -5.16 9.44
C LEU A 66 8.21 -5.84 10.47
N PRO A 67 7.78 -5.93 11.75
CA PRO A 67 8.43 -6.76 12.76
C PRO A 67 8.55 -8.24 12.34
N ASP A 68 9.48 -8.97 12.95
CA ASP A 68 9.78 -10.38 12.60
C ASP A 68 8.53 -11.28 12.62
N GLU A 69 7.61 -11.04 13.56
CA GLU A 69 6.28 -11.66 13.59
C GLU A 69 5.33 -11.00 12.57
N ARG A 70 5.68 -11.07 11.28
CA ARG A 70 5.00 -10.33 10.21
C ARG A 70 3.50 -10.61 10.14
N PHE A 71 3.09 -11.86 10.33
CA PHE A 71 1.67 -12.22 10.36
C PHE A 71 0.93 -11.54 11.51
N ASN A 72 1.49 -11.54 12.73
CA ASN A 72 0.91 -10.84 13.88
C ASN A 72 0.83 -9.34 13.63
N ALA A 73 1.86 -8.75 13.00
CA ALA A 73 1.84 -7.35 12.62
C ALA A 73 0.73 -7.03 11.61
N LEU A 74 0.52 -7.89 10.59
CA LEU A 74 -0.56 -7.75 9.62
C LEU A 74 -1.95 -7.90 10.24
N TYR A 75 -2.12 -8.85 11.19
CA TYR A 75 -3.33 -8.96 11.98
C TYR A 75 -3.61 -7.70 12.79
N THR A 76 -2.58 -7.14 13.44
CA THR A 76 -2.70 -5.89 14.19
C THR A 76 -3.11 -4.74 13.27
N ILE A 77 -2.48 -4.61 12.09
CA ILE A 77 -2.88 -3.61 11.09
C ILE A 77 -4.35 -3.77 10.72
N LYS A 78 -4.80 -5.00 10.47
CA LYS A 78 -6.20 -5.30 10.13
C LYS A 78 -7.16 -4.85 11.22
N GLU A 79 -6.85 -5.11 12.48
CA GLU A 79 -7.71 -4.76 13.62
C GLU A 79 -7.85 -3.24 13.80
N TYR A 80 -6.78 -2.48 13.57
CA TYR A 80 -6.77 -1.03 13.78
C TYR A 80 -7.05 -0.21 12.51
N TYR A 81 -7.14 -0.85 11.34
CA TYR A 81 -7.36 -0.13 10.09
C TYR A 81 -8.78 0.43 10.00
N CYS A 82 -8.88 1.77 10.02
CA CYS A 82 -10.14 2.48 9.88
C CYS A 82 -10.32 3.05 8.47
N ARG A 83 -11.21 2.45 7.66
CA ARG A 83 -11.34 2.74 6.22
C ARG A 83 -11.95 4.10 5.84
N GLU A 84 -12.77 4.70 6.71
CA GLU A 84 -13.21 6.11 6.65
C GLU A 84 -12.11 7.09 6.20
N ASN A 85 -12.16 7.65 4.99
CA ASN A 85 -11.23 8.66 4.49
C ASN A 85 -9.75 8.24 4.62
N GLN A 86 -9.49 6.93 4.56
CA GLN A 86 -8.14 6.38 4.70
C GLN A 86 -7.93 5.20 3.76
N GLN A 87 -6.86 5.28 2.98
CA GLN A 87 -6.43 4.22 2.08
C GLN A 87 -5.18 3.55 2.66
N LEU A 88 -5.33 2.32 3.13
CA LEU A 88 -4.19 1.45 3.40
C LEU A 88 -3.66 0.90 2.08
N VAL A 89 -2.37 1.06 1.84
CA VAL A 89 -1.64 0.51 0.69
C VAL A 89 -0.51 -0.35 1.21
N ILE A 90 -0.55 -1.65 0.91
CA ILE A 90 0.54 -2.56 1.21
C ILE A 90 1.54 -2.53 0.06
N LEU A 91 2.78 -2.19 0.41
CA LEU A 91 3.91 -2.18 -0.50
C LEU A 91 4.57 -3.55 -0.49
N LEU A 92 4.69 -4.13 -1.67
CA LEU A 92 5.21 -5.47 -1.86
C LEU A 92 6.53 -5.41 -2.64
N GLY A 93 7.60 -5.92 -2.06
CA GLY A 93 8.83 -6.19 -2.78
C GLY A 93 8.65 -7.34 -3.79
N GLU A 94 9.46 -7.34 -4.84
CA GLU A 94 9.42 -8.37 -5.89
C GLU A 94 9.59 -9.79 -5.33
N ASN A 95 10.46 -9.94 -4.33
CA ASN A 95 10.72 -11.21 -3.63
C ASN A 95 9.48 -11.76 -2.90
N ASN A 96 8.51 -10.92 -2.58
CA ASN A 96 7.29 -11.30 -1.86
C ASN A 96 6.06 -11.45 -2.75
N ILE A 97 6.21 -11.31 -4.08
CA ILE A 97 5.07 -11.38 -5.01
C ILE A 97 4.35 -12.73 -4.98
N SER A 98 5.08 -13.83 -4.72
CA SER A 98 4.52 -15.17 -4.55
C SER A 98 3.63 -15.29 -3.31
N LEU A 99 3.88 -14.48 -2.28
CA LEU A 99 3.10 -14.45 -1.05
C LEU A 99 1.83 -13.58 -1.17
N PHE A 100 1.67 -12.85 -2.28
CA PHE A 100 0.57 -11.90 -2.47
C PHE A 100 -0.79 -12.48 -2.11
N PHE A 101 -1.16 -13.67 -2.59
CA PHE A 101 -2.48 -14.25 -2.30
C PHE A 101 -2.69 -14.57 -0.82
N ALA A 102 -1.64 -15.03 -0.12
CA ALA A 102 -1.72 -15.30 1.31
C ALA A 102 -1.88 -14.00 2.10
N LEU A 103 -1.09 -12.98 1.77
CA LEU A 103 -1.14 -11.66 2.42
C LEU A 103 -2.46 -10.93 2.13
N HIS A 104 -2.97 -11.03 0.90
CA HIS A 104 -4.26 -10.50 0.49
C HIS A 104 -5.42 -11.10 1.29
N SER A 105 -5.38 -12.40 1.58
CA SER A 105 -6.42 -13.03 2.39
C SER A 105 -6.50 -12.50 3.83
N LEU A 106 -5.38 -11.97 4.36
CA LEU A 106 -5.33 -11.34 5.67
C LEU A 106 -5.86 -9.91 5.64
N LEU A 107 -5.47 -9.14 4.62
CA LEU A 107 -5.83 -7.74 4.41
C LEU A 107 -6.63 -7.54 3.12
N PRO A 108 -7.86 -8.09 3.02
CA PRO A 108 -8.63 -8.06 1.78
C PRO A 108 -9.09 -6.64 1.40
N GLU A 109 -9.11 -5.72 2.37
CA GLU A 109 -9.56 -4.33 2.17
C GLU A 109 -8.42 -3.36 1.88
N ALA A 110 -7.16 -3.81 1.96
CA ALA A 110 -6.02 -2.99 1.61
C ALA A 110 -5.83 -2.93 0.09
N SER A 111 -5.32 -1.80 -0.40
CA SER A 111 -4.79 -1.69 -1.76
C SER A 111 -3.36 -2.22 -1.80
N TRP A 112 -2.88 -2.61 -2.98
CA TRP A 112 -1.61 -3.31 -3.13
C TRP A 112 -0.77 -2.71 -4.25
N LEU A 113 0.50 -2.45 -3.94
CA LEU A 113 1.43 -1.78 -4.84
C LEU A 113 2.79 -2.48 -4.81
N LEU A 114 3.31 -2.83 -5.99
CA LEU A 114 4.67 -3.34 -6.11
C LEU A 114 5.67 -2.18 -6.03
N LYS A 115 6.74 -2.37 -5.25
CA LYS A 115 7.77 -1.32 -5.04
C LYS A 115 8.61 -1.03 -6.28
N ASN A 116 8.65 -1.96 -7.23
CA ASN A 116 9.38 -1.83 -8.49
C ASN A 116 8.50 -1.29 -9.64
N GLU A 117 7.31 -0.76 -9.36
CA GLU A 117 6.52 -0.06 -10.37
C GLU A 117 7.28 1.14 -10.95
N SER A 118 7.02 1.43 -12.22
CA SER A 118 7.48 2.69 -12.82
C SER A 118 6.80 3.88 -12.14
N LEU A 119 7.48 5.03 -12.13
CA LEU A 119 6.91 6.27 -11.59
C LEU A 119 5.56 6.59 -12.23
N GLU A 120 5.45 6.44 -13.56
CA GLU A 120 4.19 6.64 -14.29
C GLU A 120 3.04 5.75 -13.76
N ASN A 121 3.31 4.46 -13.50
CA ASN A 121 2.29 3.57 -12.96
C ASN A 121 1.96 3.88 -11.50
N PHE A 122 2.95 4.36 -10.72
CA PHE A 122 2.72 4.83 -9.35
C PHE A 122 1.80 6.05 -9.34
N PHE A 123 2.08 7.06 -10.18
CA PHE A 123 1.22 8.24 -10.31
C PHE A 123 -0.21 7.84 -10.69
N LYS A 124 -0.38 7.01 -11.71
CA LYS A 124 -1.70 6.50 -12.14
C LYS A 124 -2.43 5.73 -11.04
N PHE A 125 -1.70 5.02 -10.17
CA PHE A 125 -2.28 4.32 -9.04
C PHE A 125 -2.86 5.29 -8.00
N ILE A 126 -2.17 6.40 -7.73
CA ILE A 126 -2.63 7.43 -6.79
C ILE A 126 -3.78 8.24 -7.39
N GLU A 127 -3.64 8.76 -8.61
CA GLU A 127 -4.70 9.52 -9.31
C GLU A 127 -5.97 8.68 -9.53
N GLY A 128 -5.82 7.40 -9.84
CA GLY A 128 -6.94 6.49 -10.05
C GLY A 128 -7.85 6.33 -8.83
N ALA A 129 -7.35 6.67 -7.65
CA ALA A 129 -8.09 6.61 -6.39
C ALA A 129 -8.80 7.91 -5.99
N ASP A 130 -8.43 9.05 -6.58
CA ASP A 130 -9.04 10.35 -6.28
C ASP A 130 -10.49 10.48 -6.79
N SER A 131 -10.90 9.62 -7.74
CA SER A 131 -12.25 9.66 -8.34
C SER A 131 -13.34 8.90 -7.56
N MET A 132 -12.99 8.08 -6.57
CA MET A 132 -13.95 7.20 -5.85
C MET A 132 -13.50 6.92 -4.41
N VAL A 133 -13.77 7.87 -3.52
CA VAL A 133 -13.20 7.91 -2.16
C VAL A 133 -13.73 6.79 -1.24
N ALA A 134 -12.79 6.15 -0.54
CA ALA A 134 -12.90 5.29 0.65
C ALA A 134 -13.45 3.85 0.54
N LYS A 135 -13.99 3.36 -0.59
CA LYS A 135 -14.53 1.98 -0.67
C LYS A 135 -13.98 1.09 -1.79
N LYS A 136 -13.06 1.58 -2.60
CA LYS A 136 -12.45 0.76 -3.66
C LYS A 136 -11.09 0.25 -3.21
N ILE A 137 -10.72 -0.92 -3.73
CA ILE A 137 -9.41 -1.54 -3.52
C ILE A 137 -8.67 -1.41 -4.84
N PHE A 138 -7.44 -0.93 -4.79
CA PHE A 138 -6.59 -0.70 -5.95
C PHE A 138 -5.44 -1.70 -5.97
N TYR A 139 -5.06 -2.11 -7.18
CA TYR A 139 -3.90 -2.96 -7.40
C TYR A 139 -3.03 -2.30 -8.45
N SER A 140 -1.71 -2.31 -8.23
CA SER A 140 -0.80 -1.78 -9.23
C SER A 140 -0.83 -2.61 -10.51
N ARG A 141 -0.48 -1.96 -11.62
CA ARG A 141 -0.59 -2.55 -12.96
C ARG A 141 0.22 -3.84 -13.09
N SER A 142 1.44 -3.85 -12.57
CA SER A 142 2.33 -5.00 -12.64
C SER A 142 1.81 -6.17 -11.79
N LEU A 143 1.14 -5.89 -10.67
CA LEU A 143 0.51 -6.91 -9.84
C LEU A 143 -0.72 -7.53 -10.52
N ILE A 144 -1.51 -6.72 -11.22
CA ILE A 144 -2.60 -7.20 -12.07
C ILE A 144 -2.05 -8.10 -13.19
N ASN A 145 -0.95 -7.72 -13.82
CA ASN A 145 -0.34 -8.53 -14.87
C ASN A 145 0.20 -9.86 -14.31
N TYR A 146 0.87 -9.83 -13.16
CA TYR A 146 1.35 -11.03 -12.48
C TYR A 146 0.21 -12.00 -12.17
N THR A 147 -0.87 -11.51 -11.58
CA THR A 147 -2.03 -12.35 -11.26
C THR A 147 -2.65 -12.91 -12.53
N ARG A 148 -2.88 -12.10 -13.57
CA ARG A 148 -3.36 -12.59 -14.87
C ARG A 148 -2.47 -13.68 -15.46
N GLN A 149 -1.16 -13.51 -15.44
CA GLN A 149 -0.22 -14.54 -15.91
C GLN A 149 -0.32 -15.83 -15.09
N LYS A 150 -0.41 -15.74 -13.76
CA LYS A 150 -0.61 -16.93 -12.91
C LYS A 150 -1.94 -17.63 -13.17
N TRP A 151 -3.00 -16.87 -13.45
CA TRP A 151 -4.29 -17.42 -13.84
C TRP A 151 -4.27 -18.07 -15.23
N LEU A 152 -3.59 -17.46 -16.21
CA LEU A 152 -3.43 -18.02 -17.56
C LEU A 152 -2.49 -19.23 -17.58
N ALA A 153 -1.50 -19.27 -16.67
CA ALA A 153 -0.55 -20.38 -16.53
C ALA A 153 -1.11 -21.58 -15.74
N ARG A 154 -2.40 -21.57 -15.34
CA ARG A 154 -3.05 -22.64 -14.57
C ARG A 154 -3.13 -24.01 -15.25
N ASP A 155 -2.52 -24.22 -16.41
CA ASP A 155 -2.48 -25.51 -17.10
C ASP A 155 -1.18 -26.33 -16.96
N PHE A 156 -0.12 -25.88 -16.28
CA PHE A 156 1.17 -26.59 -16.41
C PHE A 156 1.99 -26.93 -15.18
N ASN A 157 1.46 -26.92 -13.95
CA ASN A 157 2.11 -27.65 -12.84
C ASN A 157 1.11 -27.89 -11.69
N ASN A 158 0.24 -28.89 -11.86
CA ASN A 158 -0.55 -29.45 -10.78
C ASN A 158 0.35 -30.33 -9.90
N SER A 159 1.08 -29.73 -8.96
CA SER A 159 1.54 -30.47 -7.79
C SER A 159 1.12 -29.73 -6.51
N ILE A 160 0.62 -30.50 -5.55
CA ILE A 160 0.22 -30.00 -4.22
C ILE A 160 1.43 -30.04 -3.26
N SER A 161 2.50 -30.72 -3.63
CA SER A 161 3.84 -30.60 -3.05
C SER A 161 4.89 -31.10 -4.05
N SER A 162 6.15 -30.70 -3.83
CA SER A 162 7.34 -31.36 -4.39
C SER A 162 7.80 -32.46 -3.45
#